data_AF-A0A2N2W483-F1
#
_entry.id   AF-A0A2N2W483-F1
#
_cell.length_a   1.000
_cell.length_b   1.000
_cell.length_c   1.000
_cell.angle_alpha   90.00
_cell.angle_beta   90.00
_cell.angle_gamma   90.00
#
_symmetry.space_group_name_H-M   'P 1'
#
loop_
_entity.id
_entity.type
_entity.pdbx_description
1 polymer ?
#
loop_
_entity_poly.entity_id
_entity_poly.type
_entity_poly.pdbx_seq_one_letter_code
_entity_poly.pdbx_strand_id
1 'polypeptide(L)'
;MKKSLFTLILLASLTLSGCIKEALLMDDLRGEWVHYGSYYSFTALKDFKYPDFNSNSWQGTVTINGEPLTNCTPGYSPTPSSKFYINPEISLYSKSVYYKSKRYDYVDISFENIETGRFITDFTIVHEGAPINIKIDLTAPQIEAKKGERCTIVDRNCTGNYLFISQLNFISSTKISGTATSLDMRNRFNGTWSVSNGKMHLKYKTTDLWIETKDTILKYKIEDGKLLFFNTLEYSKNHIYGLIPKENIKDIVYYNRFTRSYDSPV
;
A
#
# COMPACT_ATOMS: atom_id res chain seq x y z
N MET A 1 -13.49 -57.09 -5.73
CA MET A 1 -12.70 -56.37 -6.76
C MET A 1 -13.30 -55.05 -7.26
N LYS A 2 -14.58 -54.71 -7.02
CA LYS A 2 -15.18 -53.44 -7.51
C LYS A 2 -14.87 -52.17 -6.70
N LYS A 3 -14.50 -52.28 -5.42
CA LYS A 3 -14.23 -51.11 -4.55
C LYS A 3 -12.90 -50.40 -4.86
N SER A 4 -11.82 -51.12 -5.18
CA SER A 4 -10.53 -50.47 -5.47
C SER A 4 -10.50 -49.74 -6.82
N LEU A 5 -11.28 -50.21 -7.80
CA LEU A 5 -11.42 -49.55 -9.10
C LEU A 5 -12.12 -48.19 -8.97
N PHE A 6 -13.16 -48.11 -8.13
CA PHE A 6 -13.85 -46.85 -7.86
C PHE A 6 -12.97 -45.83 -7.13
N THR A 7 -12.17 -46.27 -6.15
CA THR A 7 -11.22 -45.40 -5.46
C THR A 7 -10.11 -44.90 -6.40
N LEU A 8 -9.61 -45.74 -7.30
CA LEU A 8 -8.62 -45.35 -8.31
C LEU A 8 -9.18 -44.36 -9.34
N ILE A 9 -10.43 -44.55 -9.79
CA ILE A 9 -11.09 -43.64 -10.73
C ILE A 9 -11.38 -42.29 -10.05
N LEU A 10 -11.80 -42.28 -8.77
CA LEU A 10 -11.99 -41.05 -8.01
C LEU A 10 -10.66 -40.29 -7.85
N LEU A 11 -9.58 -40.99 -7.48
CA LEU A 11 -8.25 -40.39 -7.32
C LEU A 11 -7.71 -39.85 -8.65
N ALA A 12 -7.89 -40.58 -9.75
CA ALA A 12 -7.52 -40.14 -11.09
C ALA A 12 -8.34 -38.92 -11.55
N SER A 13 -9.64 -38.86 -11.26
CA SER A 13 -10.48 -37.70 -11.59
C SER A 13 -10.13 -36.45 -10.78
N LEU A 14 -9.67 -36.61 -9.54
CA LEU A 14 -9.18 -35.53 -8.68
C LEU A 14 -7.80 -35.02 -9.13
N THR A 15 -6.91 -35.90 -9.61
CA THR A 15 -5.60 -35.48 -10.15
C THR A 15 -5.72 -34.86 -11.54
N LEU A 16 -6.58 -35.39 -12.41
CA LEU A 16 -6.87 -34.82 -13.73
C LEU A 16 -7.53 -33.45 -13.65
N SER A 17 -8.48 -33.24 -12.72
CA SER A 17 -9.10 -31.93 -12.51
C SER A 17 -8.16 -30.90 -11.87
N GLY A 18 -7.17 -31.34 -11.09
CA GLY A 18 -6.07 -30.50 -10.60
C GLY A 18 -5.16 -30.00 -11.71
N CYS A 19 -4.64 -30.93 -12.54
CA CYS A 19 -3.75 -30.58 -13.66
C CYS A 19 -4.41 -29.68 -14.72
N ILE A 20 -5.70 -29.91 -15.03
CA ILE A 20 -6.44 -29.06 -16.00
C ILE A 20 -6.62 -27.65 -15.45
N LYS A 21 -6.92 -27.49 -14.15
CA LYS A 21 -7.03 -26.17 -13.52
C LYS A 21 -5.70 -25.42 -13.49
N GLU A 22 -4.59 -26.12 -13.24
CA GLU A 22 -3.25 -25.50 -13.24
C GLU A 22 -2.81 -25.09 -14.65
N ALA A 23 -3.10 -25.90 -15.67
CA ALA A 23 -2.79 -25.56 -17.06
C ALA A 23 -3.59 -24.33 -17.54
N LEU A 24 -4.90 -24.29 -17.27
CA LEU A 24 -5.76 -23.15 -17.62
C LEU A 24 -5.34 -21.88 -16.87
N LEU A 25 -5.01 -22.00 -15.58
CA LEU A 25 -4.51 -20.87 -14.80
C LEU A 25 -3.17 -20.35 -15.32
N MET A 26 -2.27 -21.24 -15.76
CA MET A 26 -1.00 -20.82 -16.35
C MET A 26 -1.23 -20.02 -17.64
N ASP A 27 -2.20 -20.39 -18.47
CA ASP A 27 -2.51 -19.64 -19.68
C ASP A 27 -3.05 -18.23 -19.35
N ASP A 28 -3.87 -18.10 -18.30
CA ASP A 28 -4.36 -16.81 -17.81
C ASP A 28 -3.24 -15.95 -17.19
N LEU A 29 -2.25 -16.57 -16.56
CA LEU A 29 -1.15 -15.89 -15.86
C LEU A 29 0.07 -15.59 -16.74
N ARG A 30 0.27 -16.34 -17.84
CA ARG A 30 1.50 -16.31 -18.63
C ARG A 30 1.89 -14.89 -19.02
N GLY A 31 3.18 -14.56 -18.90
CA GLY A 31 3.72 -13.27 -19.31
C GLY A 31 3.89 -12.28 -18.16
N GLU A 32 4.17 -11.03 -18.53
CA GLU A 32 4.57 -9.98 -17.60
C GLU A 32 3.37 -9.21 -17.02
N TRP A 33 3.48 -8.95 -15.72
CA TRP A 33 2.55 -8.19 -14.92
C TRP A 33 3.29 -7.06 -14.21
N VAL A 34 2.71 -5.86 -14.25
CA VAL A 34 3.27 -4.65 -13.63
C VAL A 34 2.38 -4.27 -12.46
N HIS A 35 3.00 -4.05 -11.30
CA HIS A 35 2.31 -3.50 -10.13
C HIS A 35 1.93 -2.05 -10.43
N TYR A 36 0.64 -1.73 -10.32
CA TYR A 36 0.13 -0.38 -10.55
C TYR A 36 -0.51 0.25 -9.31
N GLY A 37 -0.42 -0.45 -8.17
CA GLY A 37 -0.76 0.12 -6.88
C GLY A 37 -1.40 -0.87 -5.93
N SER A 38 -1.54 -0.42 -4.70
CA SER A 38 -2.08 -1.22 -3.61
C SER A 38 -3.18 -0.46 -2.87
N TYR A 39 -4.00 -1.19 -2.13
CA TYR A 39 -5.04 -0.60 -1.30
C TYR A 39 -5.43 -1.53 -0.15
N TYR A 40 -5.95 -0.92 0.91
CA TYR A 40 -6.68 -1.62 1.95
C TYR A 40 -8.16 -1.53 1.68
N SER A 41 -8.91 -2.56 2.07
CA SER A 41 -10.35 -2.44 2.24
C SER A 41 -10.79 -3.00 3.58
N PHE A 42 -11.89 -2.49 4.09
CA PHE A 42 -12.49 -2.92 5.34
C PHE A 42 -14.00 -2.82 5.24
N THR A 43 -14.70 -3.49 6.15
CA THR A 43 -16.16 -3.40 6.26
C THR A 43 -16.50 -2.50 7.44
N ALA A 44 -17.32 -1.48 7.21
CA ALA A 44 -17.80 -0.58 8.26
C ALA A 44 -18.85 -1.27 9.15
N LEU A 45 -18.70 -1.14 10.48
CA LEU A 45 -19.59 -1.76 11.47
C LEU A 45 -20.76 -0.85 11.88
N LYS A 46 -20.64 0.44 11.64
CA LYS A 46 -21.64 1.50 11.86
C LYS A 46 -21.41 2.63 10.88
N ASP A 47 -22.29 3.63 10.88
CA ASP A 47 -22.05 4.88 10.16
C ASP A 47 -20.99 5.70 10.91
N PHE A 48 -19.97 6.17 10.20
CA PHE A 48 -18.95 7.07 10.76
C PHE A 48 -18.29 7.90 9.66
N LYS A 49 -17.51 8.91 10.07
CA LYS A 49 -16.60 9.63 9.18
C LYS A 49 -15.17 9.36 9.61
N TYR A 50 -14.26 9.32 8.65
CA TYR A 50 -12.84 9.24 8.93
C TYR A 50 -12.03 10.15 7.99
N PRO A 51 -10.87 10.63 8.42
CA PRO A 51 -10.04 11.51 7.59
C PRO A 51 -9.41 10.74 6.42
N ASP A 52 -9.42 11.34 5.24
CA ASP A 52 -8.61 10.87 4.10
C ASP A 52 -7.23 11.52 4.13
N PHE A 53 -6.31 10.81 4.78
CA PHE A 53 -4.92 11.22 4.93
C PHE A 53 -4.15 11.27 3.60
N ASN A 54 -4.58 10.54 2.57
CA ASN A 54 -3.86 10.42 1.31
C ASN A 54 -4.30 11.41 0.23
N SER A 55 -5.33 12.20 0.50
CA SER A 55 -5.72 13.27 -0.42
C SER A 55 -4.73 14.43 -0.34
N ASN A 56 -4.44 15.03 -1.50
CA ASN A 56 -3.71 16.31 -1.59
C ASN A 56 -4.65 17.52 -1.42
N SER A 57 -5.84 17.31 -0.85
CA SER A 57 -6.90 18.32 -0.73
C SER A 57 -7.13 18.77 0.71
N TRP A 58 -6.12 18.70 1.58
CA TRP A 58 -6.21 19.29 2.91
C TRP A 58 -6.53 20.78 2.79
N GLN A 59 -7.44 21.27 3.63
CA GLN A 59 -7.95 22.64 3.57
C GLN A 59 -7.54 23.41 4.81
N GLY A 60 -7.35 24.72 4.68
CA GLY A 60 -7.03 25.60 5.80
C GLY A 60 -5.99 26.64 5.42
N THR A 61 -5.22 27.08 6.42
CA THR A 61 -4.30 28.21 6.28
C THR A 61 -2.87 27.82 6.63
N VAL A 62 -1.94 28.29 5.82
CA VAL A 62 -0.51 28.33 6.14
C VAL A 62 -0.07 29.77 6.02
N THR A 63 0.58 30.31 7.06
CA THR A 63 1.12 31.68 7.03
C THR A 63 2.60 31.68 7.34
N ILE A 64 3.34 32.56 6.68
CA ILE A 64 4.76 32.84 6.93
C ILE A 64 4.88 34.30 7.35
N ASN A 65 5.38 34.55 8.57
CA ASN A 65 5.49 35.88 9.15
C ASN A 65 4.16 36.66 9.12
N GLY A 66 3.03 35.95 9.26
CA GLY A 66 1.68 36.53 9.25
C GLY A 66 1.03 36.59 7.87
N GLU A 67 1.79 36.44 6.79
CA GLU A 67 1.27 36.49 5.42
C GLU A 67 0.84 35.10 4.92
N PRO A 68 -0.33 34.96 4.27
CA PRO A 68 -0.76 33.69 3.68
C PRO A 68 0.23 33.16 2.64
N LEU A 69 0.57 31.89 2.75
CA LEU A 69 1.38 31.19 1.76
C LEU A 69 0.53 30.86 0.53
N THR A 70 0.99 31.28 -0.65
CA THR A 70 0.38 30.92 -1.93
C THR A 70 0.87 29.55 -2.42
N ASN A 71 0.08 28.88 -3.28
CA ASN A 71 0.42 27.57 -3.87
C ASN A 71 0.62 26.44 -2.84
N CYS A 72 -0.24 26.42 -1.81
CA CYS A 72 -0.31 25.34 -0.85
C CYS A 72 -0.99 24.11 -1.50
N THR A 73 -0.28 22.99 -1.54
CA THR A 73 -0.81 21.67 -1.92
C THR A 73 -0.57 20.67 -0.79
N PRO A 74 -1.17 20.92 0.39
CA PRO A 74 -0.89 20.15 1.58
C PRO A 74 -1.29 18.68 1.44
N GLY A 75 -0.39 17.81 1.88
CA GLY A 75 -0.59 16.36 1.91
C GLY A 75 0.15 15.72 3.05
N TYR A 76 -0.42 14.66 3.61
CA TYR A 76 0.15 13.95 4.74
C TYR A 76 0.52 12.51 4.36
N SER A 77 1.68 12.06 4.82
CA SER A 77 2.14 10.70 4.70
C SER A 77 2.36 10.13 6.10
N PRO A 78 1.46 9.26 6.61
CA PRO A 78 1.57 8.73 7.98
C PRO A 78 2.74 7.76 8.18
N THR A 79 3.26 7.15 7.12
CA THR A 79 4.29 6.11 7.20
C THR A 79 5.22 6.17 5.97
N PRO A 80 6.49 5.72 6.08
CA PRO A 80 7.16 5.18 7.27
C PRO A 80 7.64 6.26 8.26
N SER A 81 7.79 7.50 7.81
CA SER A 81 8.03 8.66 8.65
C SER A 81 6.89 9.65 8.44
N SER A 82 6.14 9.94 9.51
CA SER A 82 5.09 10.96 9.49
C SER A 82 5.64 12.24 8.88
N LYS A 83 5.19 12.55 7.66
CA LYS A 83 5.65 13.69 6.86
C LYS A 83 4.44 14.48 6.42
N PHE A 84 4.49 15.78 6.64
CA PHE A 84 3.51 16.71 6.07
C PHE A 84 4.20 17.51 4.97
N TYR A 85 3.72 17.39 3.75
CA TYR A 85 4.15 18.23 2.63
C TYR A 85 3.20 19.42 2.55
N ILE A 86 3.73 20.63 2.40
CA ILE A 86 2.93 21.86 2.24
C ILE A 86 2.99 22.36 0.80
N ASN A 87 4.21 22.48 0.27
CA ASN A 87 4.52 22.83 -1.11
C ASN A 87 5.98 22.40 -1.42
N PRO A 88 6.53 22.64 -2.64
CA PRO A 88 7.89 22.20 -2.99
C PRO A 88 8.99 22.75 -2.08
N GLU A 89 8.76 23.89 -1.43
CA GLU A 89 9.74 24.54 -0.56
C GLU A 89 9.62 24.13 0.91
N ILE A 90 8.45 23.62 1.33
CA ILE A 90 8.12 23.38 2.73
C ILE A 90 7.65 21.95 2.95
N SER A 91 8.40 21.22 3.77
CA SER A 91 8.05 19.87 4.24
C SER A 91 8.38 19.71 5.72
N LEU A 92 7.49 19.05 6.45
CA LEU A 92 7.53 18.92 7.90
C LEU A 92 7.67 17.45 8.28
N TYR A 93 8.48 17.22 9.29
CA TYR A 93 8.68 15.94 9.97
C TYR A 93 8.59 16.22 11.48
N SER A 94 8.30 15.22 12.30
CA SER A 94 8.12 15.40 13.75
C SER A 94 9.24 16.18 14.46
N LYS A 95 10.49 16.11 13.97
CA LYS A 95 11.65 16.81 14.58
C LYS A 95 12.45 17.66 13.62
N SER A 96 11.93 17.93 12.43
CA SER A 96 12.65 18.74 11.45
C SER A 96 11.73 19.36 10.41
N VAL A 97 12.13 20.50 9.87
CA VAL A 97 11.48 21.15 8.74
C VAL A 97 12.48 21.35 7.61
N TYR A 98 12.04 21.12 6.39
CA TYR A 98 12.69 21.62 5.18
C TYR A 98 12.00 22.91 4.79
N TYR A 99 12.78 23.97 4.63
CA TYR A 99 12.33 25.27 4.16
C TYR A 99 13.33 25.77 3.10
N LYS A 100 12.84 26.02 1.88
CA LYS A 100 13.65 26.44 0.71
C LYS A 100 14.91 25.58 0.53
N SER A 101 14.71 24.27 0.46
CA SER A 101 15.76 23.25 0.29
C SER A 101 16.79 23.13 1.42
N LYS A 102 16.63 23.87 2.53
CA LYS A 102 17.46 23.74 3.73
C LYS A 102 16.72 23.00 4.83
N ARG A 103 17.39 22.04 5.47
CA ARG A 103 16.89 21.28 6.61
C ARG A 103 17.21 21.99 7.93
N TYR A 104 16.23 22.03 8.81
CA TYR A 104 16.32 22.54 10.17
C TYR A 104 15.91 21.43 11.13
N ASP A 105 16.86 20.91 11.89
CA ASP A 105 16.61 19.88 12.91
C ASP A 105 16.19 20.52 14.25
N TYR A 106 15.61 19.70 15.12
CA TYR A 106 15.15 20.07 16.47
C TYR A 106 14.01 21.10 16.51
N VAL A 107 13.26 21.21 15.41
CA VAL A 107 11.96 21.90 15.42
C VAL A 107 10.92 20.90 15.91
N ASP A 108 10.36 21.14 17.09
CA ASP A 108 9.38 20.25 17.69
C ASP A 108 8.00 20.49 17.06
N ILE A 109 7.67 19.67 16.07
CA ILE A 109 6.41 19.75 15.35
C ILE A 109 5.49 18.68 15.92
N SER A 110 4.50 19.12 16.69
CA SER A 110 3.48 18.23 17.24
C SER A 110 2.57 17.71 16.12
N PHE A 111 2.50 16.39 16.00
CA PHE A 111 1.50 15.69 15.20
C PHE A 111 0.35 15.17 16.09
N GLU A 112 0.19 15.72 17.29
CA GLU A 112 -0.93 15.37 18.17
C GLU A 112 -2.26 15.66 17.49
N ASN A 113 -3.22 14.75 17.66
CA ASN A 113 -4.55 14.80 17.07
C ASN A 113 -4.59 14.68 15.54
N ILE A 114 -3.48 14.34 14.88
CA ILE A 114 -3.49 14.09 13.43
C ILE A 114 -4.52 13.01 13.06
N GLU A 115 -4.76 12.03 13.94
CA GLU A 115 -5.78 11.00 13.78
C GLU A 115 -7.21 11.54 13.67
N THR A 116 -7.47 12.75 14.15
CA THR A 116 -8.77 13.44 14.01
C THR A 116 -8.92 14.12 12.64
N GLY A 117 -7.86 14.12 11.82
CA GLY A 117 -7.81 14.84 10.57
C GLY A 117 -7.54 16.33 10.74
N ARG A 118 -6.98 16.78 11.87
CA ARG A 118 -6.55 18.16 12.08
C ARG A 118 -5.04 18.22 12.27
N PHE A 119 -4.40 19.21 11.68
CA PHE A 119 -2.98 19.48 11.84
C PHE A 119 -2.79 20.97 12.13
N ILE A 120 -2.43 21.27 13.38
CA ILE A 120 -2.23 22.64 13.86
C ILE A 120 -0.86 22.72 14.50
N THR A 121 -0.03 23.62 14.00
CA THR A 121 1.32 23.84 14.54
C THR A 121 1.80 25.25 14.25
N ASP A 122 2.61 25.78 15.15
CA ASP A 122 3.35 27.02 14.98
C ASP A 122 4.80 26.84 15.42
N PHE A 123 5.73 27.38 14.65
CA PHE A 123 7.16 27.30 14.97
C PHE A 123 7.95 28.41 14.27
N THR A 124 9.18 28.60 14.73
CA THR A 124 10.11 29.59 14.17
C THR A 124 11.43 28.91 13.81
N ILE A 125 11.97 29.25 12.64
CA ILE A 125 13.33 28.88 12.21
C ILE A 125 14.14 30.14 11.88
N VAL A 126 15.47 30.04 11.88
CA VAL A 126 16.35 31.12 11.40
C VAL A 126 16.85 30.79 9.99
N HIS A 127 16.36 31.48 8.98
CA HIS A 127 16.77 31.32 7.58
C HIS A 127 17.53 32.55 7.11
N GLU A 128 18.75 32.35 6.61
CA GLU A 128 19.60 33.44 6.09
C GLU A 128 19.78 34.61 7.09
N GLY A 129 19.85 34.29 8.39
CA GLY A 129 20.01 35.27 9.46
C GLY A 129 18.72 35.95 9.93
N ALA A 130 17.58 35.66 9.31
CA ALA A 130 16.27 36.21 9.69
C ALA A 130 15.35 35.16 10.32
N PRO A 131 14.53 35.52 11.32
CA PRO A 131 13.50 34.63 11.85
C PRO A 131 12.36 34.47 10.84
N ILE A 132 11.94 33.23 10.62
CA ILE A 132 10.79 32.83 9.80
C ILE A 132 9.80 32.12 10.71
N ASN A 133 8.66 32.75 10.95
CA ASN A 133 7.57 32.21 11.76
C ASN A 133 6.56 31.55 10.84
N ILE A 134 6.32 30.25 11.02
CA ILE A 134 5.38 29.48 10.22
C ILE A 134 4.23 29.04 11.12
N LYS A 135 2.99 29.30 10.70
CA LYS A 135 1.78 28.82 11.35
C LYS A 135 0.93 28.04 10.37
N ILE A 136 0.38 26.93 10.84
CA ILE A 136 -0.39 25.98 10.03
C ILE A 136 -1.63 25.58 10.81
N ASP A 137 -2.79 25.66 10.16
CA ASP A 137 -4.05 25.08 10.60
C ASP A 137 -4.70 24.44 9.38
N LEU A 138 -4.62 23.10 9.31
CA LEU A 138 -5.11 22.31 8.20
C LEU A 138 -6.05 21.23 8.68
N THR A 139 -7.06 20.94 7.87
CA THR A 139 -8.05 19.88 8.08
C THR A 139 -8.09 18.96 6.88
N ALA A 140 -8.02 17.66 7.13
CA ALA A 140 -8.15 16.62 6.14
C ALA A 140 -9.60 16.52 5.64
N PRO A 141 -9.81 16.24 4.33
CA PRO A 141 -11.11 15.84 3.84
C PRO A 141 -11.63 14.61 4.60
N GLN A 142 -12.95 14.51 4.75
CA GLN A 142 -13.59 13.41 5.47
C GLN A 142 -14.28 12.48 4.48
N ILE A 143 -14.09 11.18 4.66
CA ILE A 143 -14.84 10.13 3.96
C ILE A 143 -15.97 9.68 4.86
N GLU A 144 -17.17 9.60 4.31
CA GLU A 144 -18.32 8.98 4.98
C GLU A 144 -18.33 7.47 4.68
N ALA A 145 -18.45 6.65 5.71
CA ALA A 145 -18.64 5.21 5.60
C ALA A 145 -20.01 4.84 6.15
N LYS A 146 -20.78 4.05 5.39
CA LYS A 146 -22.07 3.53 5.83
C LYS A 146 -21.94 2.14 6.42
N LYS A 147 -22.76 1.83 7.42
CA LYS A 147 -22.80 0.50 8.04
C LYS A 147 -22.95 -0.60 6.98
N GLY A 148 -22.06 -1.59 7.04
CA GLY A 148 -22.03 -2.74 6.12
C GLY A 148 -21.31 -2.49 4.80
N GLU A 149 -20.93 -1.24 4.50
CA GLU A 149 -20.20 -0.89 3.29
C GLU A 149 -18.76 -1.42 3.32
N ARG A 150 -18.27 -1.81 2.14
CA ARG A 150 -16.86 -2.13 1.90
C ARG A 150 -16.13 -0.87 1.44
N CYS A 151 -15.40 -0.23 2.34
CA CYS A 151 -14.63 0.97 2.05
C CYS A 151 -13.21 0.61 1.58
N THR A 152 -12.57 1.53 0.86
CA THR A 152 -11.22 1.37 0.31
C THR A 152 -10.32 2.55 0.72
N ILE A 153 -9.08 2.26 1.09
CA ILE A 153 -8.01 3.24 1.31
C ILE A 153 -6.86 2.89 0.37
N VAL A 154 -6.56 3.77 -0.59
CA VAL A 154 -5.43 3.60 -1.50
C VAL A 154 -4.13 3.66 -0.69
N ASP A 155 -3.22 2.70 -0.89
CA ASP A 155 -1.90 2.72 -0.26
C ASP A 155 -0.87 3.24 -1.27
N ARG A 156 -0.64 4.56 -1.25
CA ARG A 156 0.28 5.23 -2.18
C ARG A 156 1.75 5.00 -1.85
N ASN A 157 2.05 4.65 -0.61
CA ASN A 157 3.43 4.54 -0.12
C ASN A 157 3.84 3.08 0.14
N CYS A 158 3.07 2.12 -0.37
CA CYS A 158 3.28 0.67 -0.21
C CYS A 158 3.48 0.27 1.26
N THR A 159 2.81 0.96 2.18
CA THR A 159 2.98 0.89 3.64
C THR A 159 2.57 -0.47 4.20
N GLY A 160 1.79 -1.25 3.44
CA GLY A 160 1.46 -2.63 3.78
C GLY A 160 2.61 -3.61 3.58
N ASN A 161 3.53 -3.37 2.62
CA ASN A 161 4.75 -4.14 2.39
C ASN A 161 4.62 -5.68 2.48
N TYR A 162 3.46 -6.25 2.10
CA TYR A 162 3.26 -7.71 2.08
C TYR A 162 3.73 -8.37 0.77
N LEU A 163 4.04 -7.58 -0.27
CA LEU A 163 4.60 -8.06 -1.52
C LEU A 163 5.46 -6.97 -2.17
N PHE A 164 6.78 -7.14 -2.14
CA PHE A 164 7.74 -6.18 -2.69
C PHE A 164 7.99 -6.36 -4.18
N ILE A 165 7.00 -6.80 -4.96
CA ILE A 165 7.16 -7.13 -6.38
C ILE A 165 6.56 -5.99 -7.22
N SER A 166 7.39 -5.31 -8.01
CA SER A 166 6.95 -4.26 -8.94
C SER A 166 6.71 -4.80 -10.35
N GLN A 167 7.40 -5.87 -10.74
CA GLN A 167 7.15 -6.62 -11.97
C GLN A 167 7.18 -8.11 -11.67
N LEU A 168 6.19 -8.85 -12.16
CA LEU A 168 6.06 -10.30 -11.99
C LEU A 168 5.85 -10.94 -13.35
N ASN A 169 6.68 -11.90 -13.71
CA ASN A 169 6.57 -12.65 -14.95
C ASN A 169 6.39 -14.15 -14.64
N PHE A 170 5.30 -14.73 -15.10
CA PHE A 170 5.08 -16.17 -15.04
C PHE A 170 5.68 -16.81 -16.30
N ILE A 171 6.86 -17.41 -16.13
CA ILE A 171 7.67 -17.99 -17.22
C ILE A 171 7.13 -19.38 -17.61
N SER A 172 6.78 -20.19 -16.62
CA SER A 172 6.25 -21.54 -16.81
C SER A 172 5.32 -21.90 -15.65
N SER A 173 4.74 -23.11 -15.69
CA SER A 173 3.90 -23.65 -14.61
C SER A 173 4.56 -23.70 -13.23
N THR A 174 5.87 -23.51 -13.15
CA THR A 174 6.62 -23.55 -11.89
C THR A 174 7.59 -22.40 -11.70
N LYS A 175 7.91 -21.62 -12.73
CA LYS A 175 8.95 -20.58 -12.68
C LYS A 175 8.38 -19.19 -12.84
N ILE A 176 8.91 -18.28 -12.02
CA ILE A 176 8.67 -16.84 -12.10
C ILE A 176 9.99 -16.08 -12.15
N SER A 177 9.93 -14.87 -12.69
CA SER A 177 10.97 -13.85 -12.53
C SER A 177 10.34 -12.48 -12.39
N GLY A 178 11.15 -11.46 -12.19
CA GLY A 178 10.67 -10.11 -12.20
C GLY A 178 11.60 -9.15 -11.48
N THR A 179 11.01 -8.06 -11.02
CA THR A 179 11.71 -7.01 -10.26
C THR A 179 11.02 -6.83 -8.93
N ALA A 180 11.81 -6.85 -7.87
CA ALA A 180 11.39 -6.49 -6.53
C ALA A 180 11.91 -5.10 -6.19
N THR A 181 11.08 -4.29 -5.51
CA THR A 181 11.44 -2.94 -5.09
C THR A 181 11.36 -2.86 -3.58
N SER A 182 12.45 -2.46 -2.95
CA SER A 182 12.54 -2.19 -1.52
C SER A 182 13.28 -0.89 -1.32
N LEU A 183 12.62 0.10 -0.71
CA LEU A 183 13.12 1.48 -0.67
C LEU A 183 13.43 1.97 -2.10
N ASP A 184 14.57 2.62 -2.29
CA ASP A 184 15.02 3.12 -3.59
C ASP A 184 15.77 2.05 -4.42
N MET A 185 15.82 0.81 -3.95
CA MET A 185 16.53 -0.28 -4.63
C MET A 185 15.57 -1.15 -5.44
N ARG A 186 15.90 -1.34 -6.72
CA ARG A 186 15.23 -2.28 -7.62
C ARG A 186 16.15 -3.44 -7.94
N ASN A 187 15.69 -4.66 -7.66
CA ASN A 187 16.49 -5.86 -7.83
C ASN A 187 15.73 -6.90 -8.61
N ARG A 188 16.41 -7.55 -9.56
CA ARG A 188 15.84 -8.67 -10.28
C ARG A 188 15.70 -9.86 -9.34
N PHE A 189 14.65 -10.63 -9.53
CA PHE A 189 14.49 -11.91 -8.86
C PHE A 189 14.19 -13.03 -9.84
N ASN A 190 14.54 -14.23 -9.43
CA ASN A 190 14.05 -15.47 -10.00
C ASN A 190 13.44 -16.31 -8.88
N GLY A 191 12.45 -17.12 -9.22
CA GLY A 191 11.73 -17.89 -8.24
C GLY A 191 10.87 -18.98 -8.83
N THR A 192 10.10 -19.59 -7.95
CA THR A 192 9.08 -20.57 -8.26
C THR A 192 7.73 -20.12 -7.76
N TRP A 193 6.68 -20.65 -8.38
CA TRP A 193 5.33 -20.50 -7.88
C TRP A 193 4.56 -21.81 -7.93
N SER A 194 3.52 -21.89 -7.13
CA SER A 194 2.54 -22.98 -7.15
C SER A 194 1.20 -22.48 -6.64
N VAL A 195 0.15 -23.26 -6.84
CA VAL A 195 -1.18 -22.97 -6.30
C VAL A 195 -1.67 -24.17 -5.50
N SER A 196 -2.19 -23.91 -4.30
CA SER A 196 -2.85 -24.93 -3.50
C SER A 196 -3.98 -24.28 -2.71
N ASN A 197 -5.15 -24.94 -2.65
CA ASN A 197 -6.31 -24.49 -1.87
C ASN A 197 -6.70 -23.02 -2.12
N GLY A 198 -6.66 -22.58 -3.39
CA GLY A 198 -7.01 -21.20 -3.78
C GLY A 198 -5.99 -20.13 -3.35
N LYS A 199 -4.79 -20.54 -2.93
CA LYS A 199 -3.68 -19.64 -2.58
C LYS A 199 -2.53 -19.84 -3.54
N MET A 200 -1.89 -18.74 -3.92
CA MET A 200 -0.67 -18.75 -4.70
C MET A 200 0.53 -18.65 -3.75
N HIS A 201 1.47 -19.55 -3.92
CA HIS A 201 2.73 -19.57 -3.20
C HIS A 201 3.81 -19.03 -4.12
N LEU A 202 4.48 -17.95 -3.72
CA LEU A 202 5.58 -17.33 -4.44
C LEU A 202 6.85 -17.50 -3.61
N LYS A 203 7.86 -18.17 -4.17
CA LYS A 203 9.17 -18.33 -3.55
C LYS A 203 10.24 -17.75 -4.47
N TYR A 204 10.92 -16.69 -4.05
CA TYR A 204 11.86 -15.98 -4.92
C TYR A 204 13.07 -15.45 -4.15
N LYS A 205 14.17 -15.29 -4.87
CA LYS A 205 15.41 -14.70 -4.37
C LYS A 205 15.80 -13.52 -5.24
N THR A 206 16.07 -12.38 -4.61
CA THR A 206 16.63 -11.20 -5.27
C THR A 206 18.14 -11.32 -5.38
N THR A 207 18.72 -10.77 -6.45
CA THR A 207 20.17 -10.86 -6.69
C THR A 207 20.99 -10.07 -5.67
N ASP A 208 20.56 -8.86 -5.30
CA ASP A 208 21.42 -7.91 -4.56
C ASP A 208 20.73 -7.20 -3.37
N LEU A 209 19.79 -7.86 -2.70
CA LEU A 209 19.28 -7.41 -1.40
C LEU A 209 19.78 -8.33 -0.28
N TRP A 210 19.84 -7.79 0.94
CA TRP A 210 19.91 -8.50 2.24
C TRP A 210 18.70 -9.44 2.49
N ILE A 211 17.98 -9.84 1.44
CA ILE A 211 16.78 -10.66 1.46
C ILE A 211 17.17 -12.02 0.87
N GLU A 212 17.55 -12.95 1.75
CA GLU A 212 18.17 -14.22 1.35
C GLU A 212 17.21 -15.15 0.59
N THR A 213 15.90 -15.07 0.85
CA THR A 213 14.81 -15.70 0.09
C THR A 213 13.49 -15.15 0.65
N LYS A 214 12.53 -14.81 -0.21
CA LYS A 214 11.14 -14.56 0.18
C LYS A 214 10.30 -15.77 -0.13
N ASP A 215 9.46 -16.12 0.82
CA ASP A 215 8.47 -17.17 0.73
C ASP A 215 7.14 -16.55 1.17
N THR A 216 6.19 -16.45 0.25
CA THR A 216 4.95 -15.70 0.48
C THR A 216 3.75 -16.47 -0.06
N ILE A 217 2.75 -16.66 0.78
CA ILE A 217 1.49 -17.31 0.42
C ILE A 217 0.39 -16.25 0.43
N LEU A 218 -0.27 -16.07 -0.71
CA LEU A 218 -1.27 -15.03 -0.95
C LEU A 218 -2.56 -15.66 -1.48
N LYS A 219 -3.72 -15.11 -1.10
CA LYS A 219 -4.92 -15.35 -1.91
C LYS A 219 -4.76 -14.57 -3.21
N TYR A 220 -5.36 -15.07 -4.29
CA TYR A 220 -5.31 -14.41 -5.58
C TYR A 220 -6.68 -14.40 -6.27
N LYS A 221 -6.87 -13.44 -7.18
CA LYS A 221 -8.01 -13.37 -8.09
C LYS A 221 -7.52 -12.81 -9.42
N ILE A 222 -8.01 -13.35 -10.53
CA ILE A 222 -7.87 -12.76 -11.86
C ILE A 222 -9.26 -12.28 -12.28
N GLU A 223 -9.39 -11.00 -12.59
CA GLU A 223 -10.66 -10.38 -12.97
C GLU A 223 -10.37 -9.20 -13.90
N ASP A 224 -11.11 -9.10 -15.02
CA ASP A 224 -10.98 -8.01 -16.00
C ASP A 224 -9.53 -7.75 -16.43
N GLY A 225 -8.78 -8.82 -16.72
CA GLY A 225 -7.38 -8.73 -17.14
C GLY A 225 -6.41 -8.26 -16.05
N LYS A 226 -6.84 -8.19 -14.78
CA LYS A 226 -6.02 -7.78 -13.63
C LYS A 226 -5.76 -8.96 -12.72
N LEU A 227 -4.55 -9.00 -12.18
CA LEU A 227 -4.15 -9.94 -11.15
C LEU A 227 -4.14 -9.23 -9.80
N LEU A 228 -4.91 -9.75 -8.86
CA LEU A 228 -5.00 -9.25 -7.50
C LEU A 228 -4.38 -10.27 -6.55
N PHE A 229 -3.38 -9.86 -5.77
CA PHE A 229 -2.93 -10.61 -4.61
C PHE A 229 -3.43 -9.97 -3.33
N PHE A 230 -3.96 -10.76 -2.41
CA PHE A 230 -4.55 -10.21 -1.20
C PHE A 230 -4.44 -11.11 0.02
N ASN A 231 -4.42 -10.47 1.19
CA ASN A 231 -4.43 -11.13 2.49
C ASN A 231 -5.37 -10.40 3.45
N THR A 232 -6.10 -11.18 4.24
CA THR A 232 -6.82 -10.65 5.41
C THR A 232 -5.80 -10.27 6.47
N LEU A 233 -6.01 -9.12 7.09
CA LEU A 233 -5.13 -8.56 8.11
C LEU A 233 -5.87 -8.46 9.43
N GLU A 234 -5.11 -8.60 10.51
CA GLU A 234 -5.54 -8.13 11.82
C GLU A 234 -5.41 -6.61 11.89
N TYR A 235 -6.24 -5.99 12.72
CA TYR A 235 -6.13 -4.56 12.96
C TYR A 235 -4.80 -4.22 13.65
N SER A 236 -4.05 -3.26 13.10
CA SER A 236 -2.86 -2.66 13.70
C SER A 236 -2.88 -1.14 13.53
N LYS A 237 -2.50 -0.43 14.59
CA LYS A 237 -2.38 1.05 14.59
C LYS A 237 -1.24 1.57 13.71
N ASN A 238 -0.32 0.71 13.30
CA ASN A 238 0.89 1.08 12.56
C ASN A 238 0.67 1.19 11.04
N HIS A 239 -0.56 0.98 10.57
CA HIS A 239 -0.92 1.15 9.15
C HIS A 239 -1.88 2.31 9.00
N ILE A 240 -2.08 2.75 7.75
CA ILE A 240 -2.94 3.88 7.44
C ILE A 240 -4.40 3.71 7.90
N TYR A 241 -4.94 2.48 7.82
CA TYR A 241 -6.28 2.19 8.34
C TYR A 241 -6.34 2.23 9.89
N GLY A 242 -5.18 2.19 10.56
CA GLY A 242 -5.03 2.23 12.01
C GLY A 242 -5.45 3.56 12.63
N LEU A 243 -5.66 4.59 11.82
CA LEU A 243 -6.22 5.87 12.24
C LEU A 243 -7.75 5.82 12.38
N ILE A 244 -8.39 4.77 11.85
CA ILE A 244 -9.81 4.50 12.08
C ILE A 244 -9.95 3.70 13.39
N PRO A 245 -10.88 4.05 14.30
CA PRO A 245 -11.10 3.28 15.52
C PRO A 245 -11.43 1.82 15.22
N LYS A 246 -10.76 0.90 15.92
CA LYS A 246 -10.86 -0.56 15.69
C LYS A 246 -12.31 -1.05 15.78
N GLU A 247 -13.10 -0.51 16.69
CA GLU A 247 -14.50 -0.83 16.92
C GLU A 247 -15.43 -0.41 15.77
N ASN A 248 -14.95 0.40 14.82
CA ASN A 248 -15.73 0.87 13.68
C ASN A 248 -15.56 -0.03 12.45
N ILE A 249 -14.52 -0.88 12.38
CA ILE A 249 -14.16 -1.61 11.16
C ILE A 249 -13.83 -3.08 11.43
N LYS A 250 -14.04 -3.93 10.42
CA LYS A 250 -13.62 -5.34 10.42
C LYS A 250 -13.21 -5.82 9.03
N ASP A 251 -12.84 -7.09 8.94
CA ASP A 251 -12.53 -7.78 7.68
C ASP A 251 -11.48 -7.03 6.86
N ILE A 252 -10.43 -6.52 7.50
CA ILE A 252 -9.41 -5.72 6.83
C ILE A 252 -8.67 -6.62 5.83
N VAL A 253 -8.53 -6.18 4.58
CA VAL A 253 -7.82 -6.92 3.54
C VAL A 253 -6.91 -5.94 2.81
N TYR A 254 -5.66 -6.34 2.61
CA TYR A 254 -4.72 -5.61 1.77
C TYR A 254 -4.61 -6.28 0.41
N TYR A 255 -4.62 -5.46 -0.64
CA TYR A 255 -4.56 -5.86 -2.04
C TYR A 255 -3.34 -5.24 -2.71
N ASN A 256 -2.59 -6.07 -3.45
CA ASN A 256 -1.63 -5.62 -4.45
C ASN A 256 -2.23 -5.88 -5.82
N ARG A 257 -2.22 -4.86 -6.69
CA ARG A 257 -2.84 -4.93 -8.00
C ARG A 257 -1.78 -4.94 -9.10
N PHE A 258 -1.99 -5.84 -10.03
CA PHE A 258 -1.15 -6.04 -11.19
C PHE A 258 -1.98 -5.97 -12.46
N THR A 259 -1.41 -5.33 -13.48
CA THR A 259 -1.97 -5.28 -14.83
C THR A 259 -0.93 -5.82 -15.81
N ARG A 260 -1.33 -6.10 -17.05
CA ARG A 260 -0.40 -6.54 -18.08
C ARG A 260 0.54 -5.41 -18.46
N SER A 261 1.79 -5.73 -18.76
CA SER A 261 2.80 -4.69 -19.07
C SER A 261 2.44 -3.82 -20.27
N TYR A 262 1.73 -4.37 -21.27
CA TYR A 262 1.24 -3.63 -22.44
C TYR A 262 0.00 -2.77 -22.18
N ASP A 263 -0.70 -2.99 -21.07
CA ASP A 263 -1.88 -2.23 -20.66
C ASP A 263 -1.54 -1.16 -19.60
N SER A 264 -0.27 -1.07 -19.18
CA SER A 264 0.15 -0.09 -18.17
C SER A 264 0.12 1.32 -18.77
N PRO A 265 -0.65 2.28 -18.21
CA PRO A 265 -0.46 3.68 -18.55
C PRO A 265 0.96 4.07 -18.09
N VAL A 266 1.74 4.61 -19.02
CA VAL A 266 3.08 5.18 -18.76
C VAL A 266 2.94 6.42 -17.89
#